data_AF-A0A4Q3MA10-F1
#
_entry.id   AF-A0A4Q3MA10-F1
#
_cell.length_a   1.000
_cell.length_b   1.000
_cell.length_c   1.000
_cell.angle_alpha   90.00
_cell.angle_beta   90.00
_cell.angle_gamma   90.00
#
_symmetry.space_group_name_H-M   'P 1'
#
loop_
_entity.id
_entity.type
_entity.pdbx_description
1 polymer ?
#
loop_
_entity_poly.entity_id
_entity_poly.type
_entity_poly.pdbx_seq_one_letter_code
_entity_poly.pdbx_strand_id
1 'polypeptide(L)'
;VDMILKQSTTAIHLDRVYETDMAEGLKAMALEGHGIAFLPYSAVKKELRARKLVSAGEGLEMTMDIRVYREKPTPRDAAKTSAEALWLYLQAQTRPKPAGKPPSK
;
A
#
# COMPACT_ATOMS: atom_id res chain seq x y z
N VAL A 1 -1.21 -8.55 7.25
CA VAL A 1 -1.54 -8.00 8.60
C VAL A 1 -0.63 -8.58 9.67
N ASP A 2 -0.41 -9.90 9.67
CA ASP A 2 0.37 -10.61 10.68
C ASP A 2 1.76 -10.02 10.96
N MET A 3 2.46 -9.52 9.94
CA MET A 3 3.77 -8.90 10.13
C MET A 3 3.70 -7.60 10.93
N ILE A 4 2.65 -6.80 10.75
CA ILE A 4 2.41 -5.57 11.53
C ILE A 4 2.14 -5.94 12.98
N LEU A 5 1.29 -6.96 13.22
CA LEU A 5 0.95 -7.41 14.57
C LEU A 5 2.16 -8.00 15.31
N LYS A 6 3.02 -8.75 14.61
CA LYS A 6 4.27 -9.30 15.18
C LYS A 6 5.32 -8.24 15.52
N GLN A 7 5.31 -7.10 14.83
CA GLN A 7 6.25 -5.99 15.05
C GLN A 7 5.74 -4.98 16.09
N SER A 8 4.49 -5.11 16.54
CA SER A 8 3.92 -4.26 17.57
C SER A 8 4.64 -4.44 18.91
N THR A 9 4.94 -3.34 19.58
CA THR A 9 5.53 -3.33 20.94
C THR A 9 4.53 -3.73 22.02
N THR A 10 3.23 -3.67 21.71
CA THR A 10 2.13 -4.03 22.63
C THR A 10 1.40 -5.26 22.08
N ALA A 11 0.95 -6.14 22.97
CA ALA A 11 0.09 -7.26 22.58
C ALA A 11 -1.24 -6.74 22.02
N ILE A 12 -1.54 -7.11 20.77
CA ILE A 12 -2.76 -6.69 20.08
C ILE A 12 -3.64 -7.91 19.91
N HIS A 13 -4.82 -7.85 20.55
CA HIS A 13 -5.82 -8.91 20.51
C HIS A 13 -6.94 -8.51 19.55
N LEU A 14 -6.72 -8.75 18.25
CA LEU A 14 -7.75 -8.59 17.22
C LEU A 14 -8.31 -9.97 16.87
N ASP A 15 -9.63 -10.04 16.74
CA ASP A 15 -10.31 -11.20 16.16
C ASP A 15 -10.55 -10.95 14.66
N ARG A 16 -10.14 -11.89 13.81
CA ARG A 16 -10.22 -11.72 12.35
C ARG A 16 -11.58 -12.19 11.87
N VAL A 17 -12.47 -11.24 11.67
CA VAL A 17 -13.86 -11.50 11.25
C VAL A 17 -14.02 -11.64 9.73
N TYR A 18 -13.17 -10.97 8.94
CA TYR A 18 -13.30 -10.96 7.48
C TYR A 18 -11.96 -10.70 6.78
N GLU A 19 -11.70 -11.39 5.68
CA GLU A 19 -10.48 -11.28 4.87
C GLU A 19 -10.85 -11.40 3.38
N THR A 20 -10.27 -10.52 2.55
CA THR A 20 -10.45 -10.52 1.10
C THR A 20 -9.24 -9.89 0.42
N ASP A 21 -8.97 -10.31 -0.82
CA ASP A 21 -7.84 -9.82 -1.63
C ASP A 21 -8.01 -8.37 -2.10
N MET A 22 -9.26 -7.88 -2.17
CA MET A 22 -9.56 -6.51 -2.61
C MET A 22 -9.79 -5.58 -1.42
N ALA A 23 -9.04 -4.46 -1.39
CA ALA A 23 -9.14 -3.50 -0.30
C ALA A 23 -10.51 -2.79 -0.23
N GLU A 24 -11.22 -2.69 -1.36
CA GLU A 24 -12.50 -2.02 -1.49
C GLU A 24 -13.59 -2.65 -0.61
N GLY A 25 -13.63 -3.98 -0.52
CA GLY A 25 -14.60 -4.68 0.32
C GLY A 25 -14.39 -4.36 1.80
N LEU A 26 -13.13 -4.43 2.26
CA LEU A 26 -12.76 -4.08 3.64
C LEU A 26 -13.02 -2.61 3.96
N LYS A 27 -12.76 -1.72 3.00
CA LYS A 27 -13.02 -0.28 3.14
C LYS A 27 -14.50 0.02 3.36
N ALA A 28 -15.39 -0.63 2.61
CA ALA A 28 -16.83 -0.46 2.79
C ALA A 28 -17.25 -0.90 4.20
N MET A 29 -16.78 -2.06 4.67
CA MET A 29 -17.06 -2.57 6.01
C MET A 29 -16.62 -1.59 7.12
N ALA A 30 -15.40 -1.04 7.00
CA ALA A 30 -14.87 -0.07 7.94
C ALA A 30 -15.67 1.24 7.93
N LEU A 31 -16.10 1.72 6.75
CA LEU A 31 -16.93 2.92 6.63
C LEU A 31 -18.32 2.77 7.24
N GLU A 32 -18.89 1.56 7.16
CA GLU A 32 -20.16 1.20 7.79
C GLU A 32 -20.00 0.89 9.29
N GLY A 33 -18.80 1.01 9.86
CA GLY A 33 -18.57 0.85 11.29
C GLY A 33 -18.46 -0.61 11.78
N HIS A 34 -18.22 -1.57 10.88
CA HIS A 34 -18.12 -3.00 11.24
C HIS A 34 -16.79 -3.38 11.91
N GLY A 35 -15.90 -2.43 12.18
CA GLY A 35 -14.66 -2.64 12.90
C GLY A 35 -13.46 -1.93 12.30
N ILE A 36 -12.28 -2.50 12.54
CA ILE A 36 -10.99 -1.96 12.08
C ILE A 36 -10.52 -2.76 10.87
N ALA A 37 -9.96 -2.07 9.88
CA ALA A 37 -9.39 -2.69 8.69
C ALA A 37 -7.97 -2.16 8.41
N PHE A 38 -7.09 -3.04 7.95
CA PHE A 38 -5.79 -2.66 7.40
C PHE A 38 -5.96 -2.34 5.91
N LEU A 39 -5.79 -1.07 5.53
CA LEU A 39 -6.06 -0.59 4.18
C LEU A 39 -4.86 0.17 3.62
N PRO A 40 -4.56 0.04 2.31
CA PRO A 40 -3.55 0.88 1.67
C PRO A 40 -3.92 2.36 1.78
N TYR A 41 -2.97 3.20 2.21
CA TYR A 41 -3.20 4.63 2.39
C TYR A 41 -3.77 5.31 1.13
N SER A 42 -3.29 4.91 -0.06
CA SER A 42 -3.77 5.41 -1.35
C SER A 42 -5.25 5.15 -1.59
N ALA A 43 -5.81 4.06 -1.07
CA ALA A 43 -7.21 3.67 -1.25
C ALA A 43 -8.18 4.46 -0.35
N VAL A 44 -7.70 5.04 0.76
CA VAL A 44 -8.53 5.70 1.79
C VAL A 44 -8.24 7.19 1.99
N LYS A 45 -7.37 7.79 1.16
CA LYS A 45 -6.97 9.20 1.30
C LYS A 45 -8.15 10.17 1.28
N LYS A 46 -9.22 9.87 0.53
CA LYS A 46 -10.41 10.73 0.46
C LYS A 46 -11.19 10.68 1.78
N GLU A 47 -11.37 9.49 2.34
CA GLU A 47 -12.13 9.22 3.55
C GLU A 47 -11.43 9.75 4.80
N LEU A 48 -10.10 9.64 4.86
CA LEU A 48 -9.29 10.25 5.92
C LEU A 48 -9.43 11.78 5.91
N ARG A 49 -9.33 12.43 4.75
CA ARG A 49 -9.53 13.88 4.63
C ARG A 49 -10.95 14.31 5.00
N ALA A 50 -11.93 13.50 4.63
CA ALA A 50 -13.33 13.73 4.97
C ALA A 50 -13.68 13.33 6.42
N ARG A 51 -12.70 12.85 7.21
CA ARG A 51 -12.89 12.35 8.59
C ARG A 51 -13.93 11.23 8.73
N LYS A 52 -14.16 10.48 7.65
CA LYS A 52 -15.01 9.28 7.65
C LYS A 52 -14.26 8.06 8.20
N LEU A 53 -12.94 8.07 8.07
CA LEU A 53 -12.03 7.11 8.68
C LEU A 53 -10.97 7.87 9.48
N VAL A 54 -10.41 7.20 10.47
CA VAL A 54 -9.31 7.70 11.30
C VAL A 54 -8.26 6.60 11.44
N SER A 55 -7.02 6.97 11.79
CA SER A 55 -6.03 5.96 12.17
C SER A 55 -6.45 5.30 13.48
N ALA A 56 -6.38 3.97 13.54
CA ALA A 56 -6.76 3.20 14.72
C ALA A 56 -5.68 3.19 15.82
N GLY A 57 -4.47 3.65 15.51
CA GLY A 57 -3.36 3.72 16.46
C GLY A 57 -2.02 3.98 15.78
N GLU A 58 -1.04 4.44 16.55
CA GLU A 58 0.34 4.60 16.09
C GLU A 58 1.01 3.22 15.98
N GLY A 59 1.95 3.06 15.03
CA GLY A 59 2.71 1.83 14.87
C GLY A 59 2.00 0.67 14.18
N LEU A 60 0.72 0.84 13.77
CA LEU A 60 -0.04 -0.15 13.00
C LEU A 60 -0.02 0.11 11.49
N GLU A 61 1.07 0.70 11.03
CA GLU A 61 1.29 1.00 9.63
C GLU A 61 2.57 0.35 9.12
N MET A 62 2.60 0.08 7.84
CA MET A 62 3.76 -0.47 7.17
C MET A 62 3.92 0.16 5.81
N THR A 63 5.13 0.65 5.54
CA THR A 63 5.43 1.20 4.22
C THR A 63 5.72 0.06 3.24
N MET A 64 4.90 -0.04 2.19
CA MET A 64 5.11 -0.99 1.10
C MET A 64 5.62 -0.25 -0.14
N ASP A 65 6.51 -0.90 -0.89
CA ASP A 65 7.01 -0.37 -2.17
C ASP A 65 6.18 -0.97 -3.32
N ILE A 66 5.71 -0.10 -4.21
CA ILE A 66 5.13 -0.50 -5.49
C ILE A 66 6.24 -0.46 -6.54
N ARG A 67 6.51 -1.60 -7.17
CA ARG A 67 7.56 -1.74 -8.20
C ARG A 67 6.92 -2.12 -9.53
N VAL A 68 7.33 -1.43 -10.59
CA VAL A 68 6.93 -1.75 -11.96
C VAL A 68 8.06 -2.53 -12.61
N TYR A 69 7.72 -3.66 -13.23
CA TYR A 69 8.66 -4.51 -13.94
C TYR A 69 8.28 -4.57 -15.42
N ARG A 70 9.30 -4.69 -16.27
CA ARG A 70 9.13 -4.95 -17.70
C ARG A 70 10.17 -5.97 -18.17
N GLU A 71 9.88 -6.63 -19.28
CA GLU A 71 10.88 -7.42 -19.98
C GLU A 71 12.07 -6.52 -20.40
N LYS A 72 13.26 -7.12 -20.41
CA LYS A 72 14.47 -6.42 -20.84
C LYS A 72 14.33 -6.07 -22.33
N PRO A 73 14.44 -4.78 -22.73
CA PRO A 73 14.23 -4.40 -24.12
C PRO A 73 15.28 -5.04 -25.03
N THR A 74 14.83 -5.64 -26.15
CA THR A 74 15.71 -6.09 -27.22
C THR A 74 15.87 -5.01 -28.29
N PRO A 75 16.95 -4.99 -29.10
CA PRO A 75 17.14 -4.00 -30.16
C PRO A 75 16.01 -3.96 -31.19
N ARG A 76 15.25 -5.06 -31.34
CA ARG A 76 14.13 -5.18 -32.28
C ARG A 76 12.85 -4.52 -31.75
N ASP A 77 12.69 -4.49 -30.43
CA ASP A 77 11.47 -4.01 -29.74
C ASP A 77 11.63 -2.61 -29.13
N ALA A 78 12.86 -2.10 -29.05
CA ALA A 78 13.21 -0.83 -28.42
C ALA A 78 12.69 0.41 -29.19
N ALA A 79 12.25 0.26 -30.43
CA ALA A 79 11.82 1.37 -31.26
C ALA A 79 10.29 1.50 -31.29
N LYS A 80 9.77 2.50 -30.57
CA LYS A 80 8.45 3.15 -30.79
C LYS A 80 7.19 2.42 -30.28
N THR A 81 7.28 1.66 -29.19
CA THR A 81 6.06 1.13 -28.55
C THR A 81 5.51 2.10 -27.49
N SER A 82 4.18 2.12 -27.33
CA SER A 82 3.53 2.86 -26.23
C SER A 82 4.02 2.40 -24.85
N ALA A 83 4.51 1.15 -24.75
CA ALA A 83 5.12 0.61 -23.54
C ALA A 83 6.44 1.32 -23.18
N GLU A 84 7.31 1.63 -24.15
CA GLU A 84 8.53 2.40 -23.90
C GLU A 84 8.19 3.84 -23.48
N ALA A 85 7.23 4.47 -24.15
CA ALA A 85 6.78 5.81 -23.79
C ALA A 85 6.24 5.87 -22.35
N LEU A 86 5.41 4.89 -21.96
CA LEU A 86 4.92 4.75 -20.59
C LEU A 86 6.07 4.50 -19.61
N TRP A 87 7.04 3.65 -19.96
CA TRP A 87 8.18 3.35 -19.12
C TRP A 87 9.06 4.58 -18.85
N LEU A 88 9.35 5.38 -19.89
CA LEU A 88 10.08 6.65 -19.76
C LEU A 88 9.31 7.65 -18.91
N TYR A 89 7.98 7.76 -19.12
CA TYR A 89 7.12 8.61 -18.31
C TYR A 89 7.14 8.22 -16.82
N LEU A 90 7.03 6.92 -16.52
CA LEU A 90 7.06 6.42 -15.13
C LEU A 90 8.42 6.66 -14.46
N GLN A 91 9.54 6.51 -15.19
CA GLN A 91 10.88 6.83 -14.68
C GLN A 91 11.06 8.33 -14.39
N ALA A 92 10.48 9.20 -15.20
CA ALA A 92 10.50 10.65 -14.93
C ALA A 92 9.66 11.03 -13.70
N GLN A 93 8.64 10.24 -13.38
CA GLN A 93 7.73 10.45 -12.24
C GLN A 93 8.27 9.88 -10.92
N THR A 94 9.23 8.96 -10.96
CA THR A 94 9.76 8.34 -9.73
C THR A 94 10.48 9.36 -8.86
N ARG A 95 9.83 9.78 -7.76
CA ARG A 95 10.50 10.51 -6.68
C ARG A 95 11.40 9.56 -5.90
N PRO A 96 12.67 9.92 -5.64
CA PRO A 96 13.51 9.13 -4.75
C PRO A 96 12.90 9.11 -3.34
N LYS A 97 12.69 7.90 -2.82
CA LYS A 97 12.21 7.68 -1.46
C LYS A 97 13.37 7.94 -0.48
N PRO A 98 13.17 8.72 0.60
CA PRO A 98 14.17 8.76 1.68
C PRO A 98 14.29 7.36 2.28
N ALA A 99 15.53 6.89 2.48
CA ALA A 99 15.82 5.54 2.94
C ALA A 99 15.07 5.24 4.25
N GLY A 100 14.17 4.25 4.22
CA GLY A 100 13.52 3.74 5.42
C GLY A 100 14.57 3.11 6.34
N LYS A 101 14.56 3.48 7.62
CA LYS A 101 15.46 2.92 8.62
C LYS A 101 15.29 1.39 8.65
N PRO A 102 16.37 0.59 8.62
CA PRO A 102 16.25 -0.86 8.63
C PRO A 102 15.55 -1.33 9.92
N PRO A 103 14.75 -2.40 9.86
CA PRO A 103 14.11 -2.96 11.04
C PRO A 103 15.20 -3.41 12.04
N SER A 104 15.08 -2.95 13.28
CA SER A 104 15.87 -3.47 14.40
C SER A 104 15.62 -4.97 14.52
N LYS A 105 16.70 -5.74 14.51
CA LYS A 105 16.71 -7.19 14.70
C LYS A 105 16.07 -7.60 16.03
#